data_AF-G9HVZ1-F1
#
_entry.id   AF-G9HVZ1-F1
#
_cell.length_a   1.000
_cell.length_b   1.000
_cell.length_c   1.000
_cell.angle_alpha   90.00
_cell.angle_beta   90.00
_cell.angle_gamma   90.00
#
_symmetry.space_group_name_H-M   'P 1'
#
loop_
_entity.id
_entity.type
_entity.pdbx_description
1 polymer ?
#
loop_
_entity_poly.entity_id
_entity_poly.type
_entity_poly.pdbx_seq_one_letter_code
_entity_poly.pdbx_strand_id
1 'polypeptide(L)'
;MRRILSLLVVVTLLMTPVIAAESNIGESESDSSGFNSRSNVLMEMTSGTVLKEKNKDASIPIASVTKIMTLLLCYDAIRDGRINWQDQVTVSEHAASMGGSQVFMEVGEQQTVKDMIKCISIASANDAAVAMAEHIAGSETGFVDLMNKKATELGMKDTVFKNACGLNIEGHVSSAYDVALMSRALMLEYPEVSVTSTTWMDTIVHKTRKGESEFGLT
;
A
#
# COMPACT_ATOMS: atom_id res chain seq x y z
N MET A 1 -34.14 57.49 75.83
CA MET A 1 -34.18 56.28 76.68
C MET A 1 -33.38 55.17 76.00
N ARG A 2 -32.49 54.51 76.76
CA ARG A 2 -31.55 53.45 76.37
C ARG A 2 -32.27 52.11 76.13
N ARG A 3 -31.84 51.30 75.15
CA ARG A 3 -31.66 49.81 75.17
C ARG A 3 -30.71 49.44 73.99
N ILE A 4 -29.41 49.20 74.20
CA ILE A 4 -28.71 47.91 74.47
C ILE A 4 -28.97 46.88 73.35
N LEU A 5 -28.05 46.73 72.38
CA LEU A 5 -26.88 45.83 72.32
C LEU A 5 -27.26 44.37 72.00
N SER A 6 -26.87 43.87 70.82
CA SER A 6 -26.22 42.55 70.67
C SER A 6 -25.64 42.37 69.26
N LEU A 7 -24.44 41.83 69.28
CA LEU A 7 -23.44 41.60 68.24
C LEU A 7 -23.84 40.42 67.33
N LEU A 8 -23.76 40.55 66.01
CA LEU A 8 -23.61 39.39 65.10
C LEU A 8 -22.96 39.82 63.77
N VAL A 9 -21.65 40.05 63.88
CA VAL A 9 -20.58 39.41 63.10
C VAL A 9 -21.02 38.65 61.82
N VAL A 10 -20.45 39.11 60.71
CA VAL A 10 -19.88 38.35 59.57
C VAL A 10 -20.69 38.24 58.26
N VAL A 11 -20.20 39.05 57.33
CA VAL A 11 -19.87 38.73 55.94
C VAL A 11 -21.05 38.41 55.03
N THR A 12 -21.45 39.46 54.32
CA THR A 12 -22.09 39.43 53.01
C THR A 12 -21.34 38.45 52.08
N LEU A 13 -21.89 37.24 51.91
CA LEU A 13 -21.45 36.30 50.90
C LEU A 13 -21.91 36.83 49.54
N LEU A 14 -20.98 37.37 48.76
CA LEU A 14 -21.14 37.72 47.36
C LEU A 14 -21.56 36.47 46.59
N MET A 15 -22.82 36.44 46.14
CA MET A 15 -23.27 35.57 45.04
C MET A 15 -22.53 36.00 43.78
N THR A 16 -21.38 35.40 43.53
CA THR A 16 -20.78 35.41 42.19
C THR A 16 -21.35 34.21 41.44
N PRO A 17 -21.79 34.39 40.18
CA PRO A 17 -22.11 33.24 39.35
C PRO A 17 -20.78 32.52 39.09
N VAL A 18 -20.66 31.31 39.61
CA VAL A 18 -19.62 30.39 39.18
C VAL A 18 -19.94 30.05 37.73
N ILE A 19 -19.30 30.75 36.80
CA ILE A 19 -19.20 30.28 35.42
C ILE A 19 -18.34 29.02 35.53
N ALA A 20 -18.99 27.86 35.55
CA ALA A 20 -18.33 26.61 35.28
C ALA A 20 -17.82 26.72 33.84
N ALA A 21 -16.54 27.04 33.69
CA ALA A 21 -15.84 26.78 32.45
C ALA A 21 -15.89 25.27 32.27
N GLU A 22 -16.80 24.79 31.43
CA GLU A 22 -16.73 23.44 30.89
C GLU A 22 -15.38 23.35 30.21
N SER A 23 -14.43 22.74 30.90
CA SER A 23 -13.23 22.26 30.25
C SER A 23 -13.72 21.22 29.25
N ASN A 24 -13.83 21.61 27.98
CA ASN A 24 -13.70 20.69 26.86
C ASN A 24 -12.27 20.13 26.93
N ILE A 25 -12.04 19.27 27.92
CA ILE A 25 -11.06 18.21 27.80
C ILE A 25 -11.68 17.37 26.70
N GLY A 26 -11.25 17.63 25.45
CA GLY A 26 -11.53 16.73 24.37
C GLY A 26 -11.06 15.37 24.84
N GLU A 27 -12.00 14.52 25.21
CA GLU A 27 -11.76 13.09 25.28
C GLU A 27 -11.21 12.76 23.90
N SER A 28 -9.90 12.57 23.83
CA SER A 28 -9.33 11.80 22.75
C SER A 28 -10.08 10.49 22.83
N GLU A 29 -10.98 10.25 21.88
CA GLU A 29 -11.56 8.93 21.69
C GLU A 29 -10.39 7.97 21.63
N SER A 30 -10.10 7.31 22.75
CA SER A 30 -9.16 6.23 22.80
C SER A 30 -9.73 5.22 21.81
N ASP A 31 -9.06 5.08 20.69
CA ASP A 31 -9.48 4.27 19.55
C ASP A 31 -9.65 2.83 20.03
N SER A 32 -10.86 2.52 20.49
CA SER A 32 -11.26 1.24 21.07
C SER A 32 -11.27 0.11 20.03
N SER A 33 -10.90 0.43 18.79
CA SER A 33 -10.70 -0.50 17.70
C SER A 33 -9.57 -1.50 17.93
N GLY A 34 -8.65 -1.24 18.86
CA GLY A 34 -7.52 -2.13 19.16
C GLY A 34 -6.42 -2.15 18.09
N PHE A 35 -6.50 -1.31 17.05
CA PHE A 35 -5.47 -1.22 16.01
C PHE A 35 -4.49 -0.08 16.27
N ASN A 36 -3.22 -0.41 16.50
CA ASN A 36 -2.13 0.55 16.60
C ASN A 36 -1.62 0.95 15.20
N SER A 37 -2.49 1.52 14.35
CA SER A 37 -2.14 2.03 13.02
C SER A 37 -2.62 3.47 12.81
N ARG A 38 -1.96 4.22 11.92
CA ARG A 38 -2.37 5.58 11.52
C ARG A 38 -3.60 5.58 10.63
N SER A 39 -3.69 4.58 9.75
CA SER A 39 -4.81 4.32 8.85
C SER A 39 -5.08 2.81 8.77
N ASN A 40 -6.33 2.40 8.61
CA ASN A 40 -6.73 1.02 8.32
C ASN A 40 -8.10 0.96 7.64
N VAL A 41 -8.34 -0.15 6.96
CA VAL A 41 -9.65 -0.56 6.45
C VAL A 41 -9.78 -2.08 6.54
N LEU A 42 -10.96 -2.57 6.92
CA LEU A 42 -11.38 -3.95 6.80
C LEU A 42 -12.58 -4.00 5.86
N MET A 43 -12.44 -4.70 4.75
CA MET A 43 -13.46 -4.78 3.70
C MET A 43 -13.85 -6.24 3.47
N GLU A 44 -15.15 -6.52 3.38
CA GLU A 44 -15.64 -7.81 2.91
C GLU A 44 -15.47 -7.88 1.39
N MET A 45 -14.76 -8.91 0.93
CA MET A 45 -14.26 -8.99 -0.44
C MET A 45 -15.37 -9.05 -1.49
N THR A 46 -16.44 -9.80 -1.27
CA THR A 46 -17.46 -10.03 -2.32
C THR A 46 -18.31 -8.77 -2.54
N SER A 47 -18.89 -8.25 -1.47
CA SER A 47 -19.78 -7.08 -1.49
C SER A 47 -19.03 -5.75 -1.57
N GLY A 48 -17.76 -5.71 -1.15
CA GLY A 48 -17.02 -4.45 -0.99
C GLY A 48 -17.43 -3.64 0.24
N THR A 49 -18.24 -4.23 1.14
CA THR A 49 -18.70 -3.55 2.36
C THR A 49 -17.52 -3.29 3.29
N VAL A 50 -17.32 -2.04 3.69
CA VAL A 50 -16.36 -1.69 4.74
C VAL A 50 -16.95 -2.04 6.10
N LEU A 51 -16.29 -2.95 6.80
CA LEU A 51 -16.69 -3.42 8.13
C LEU A 51 -16.07 -2.59 9.25
N LYS A 52 -14.90 -2.00 8.99
CA LYS A 52 -14.15 -1.18 9.95
C LYS A 52 -13.16 -0.29 9.22
N GLU A 53 -12.93 0.89 9.76
CA GLU A 53 -11.99 1.85 9.18
C GLU A 53 -11.42 2.80 10.23
N LYS A 54 -10.26 3.38 9.91
CA LYS A 54 -9.66 4.52 10.59
C LYS A 54 -8.88 5.31 9.56
N ASN A 55 -9.20 6.61 9.37
CA ASN A 55 -8.51 7.47 8.39
C ASN A 55 -8.30 6.78 7.03
N LYS A 56 -9.28 6.03 6.54
CA LYS A 56 -9.08 5.09 5.42
C LYS A 56 -8.69 5.78 4.11
N ASP A 57 -9.10 7.04 3.95
CA ASP A 57 -8.85 7.87 2.76
C ASP A 57 -7.62 8.80 2.93
N ALA A 58 -6.85 8.65 4.02
CA ALA A 58 -5.66 9.46 4.23
C ALA A 58 -4.57 9.13 3.19
N SER A 59 -4.04 10.18 2.54
CA SER A 59 -2.94 10.06 1.60
C SER A 59 -1.61 9.82 2.32
N ILE A 60 -1.02 8.65 2.12
CA ILE A 60 0.19 8.19 2.82
C ILE A 60 1.15 7.56 1.79
N PRO A 61 2.48 7.69 1.96
CA PRO A 61 3.44 6.95 1.15
C PRO A 61 3.13 5.45 1.12
N ILE A 62 2.97 4.89 -0.08
CA ILE A 62 2.46 3.52 -0.28
C ILE A 62 3.56 2.44 -0.15
N ALA A 63 4.82 2.79 -0.41
CA ALA A 63 5.96 1.87 -0.43
C ALA A 63 5.69 0.62 -1.30
N SER A 64 6.26 -0.55 -0.95
CA SER A 64 6.16 -1.78 -1.75
C SER A 64 4.73 -2.31 -1.97
N VAL A 65 3.71 -1.80 -1.25
CA VAL A 65 2.30 -2.13 -1.52
C VAL A 65 1.91 -1.74 -2.95
N THR A 66 2.63 -0.80 -3.57
CA THR A 66 2.57 -0.47 -5.01
C THR A 66 2.59 -1.69 -5.91
N LYS A 67 3.34 -2.75 -5.55
CA LYS A 67 3.48 -3.95 -6.38
C LYS A 67 2.18 -4.74 -6.53
N ILE A 68 1.14 -4.49 -5.73
CA ILE A 68 -0.21 -5.03 -5.95
C ILE A 68 -0.77 -4.52 -7.27
N MET A 69 -0.65 -3.22 -7.56
CA MET A 69 -1.05 -2.64 -8.85
C MET A 69 -0.18 -3.18 -10.00
N THR A 70 1.13 -3.35 -9.76
CA THR A 70 2.05 -3.94 -10.74
C THR A 70 1.63 -5.37 -11.10
N LEU A 71 1.35 -6.21 -10.11
CA LEU A 71 0.83 -7.56 -10.33
C LEU A 71 -0.51 -7.51 -11.09
N LEU A 72 -1.44 -6.66 -10.67
CA LEU A 72 -2.73 -6.50 -11.35
C LEU A 72 -2.56 -6.22 -12.85
N LEU A 73 -1.66 -5.32 -13.22
CA LEU A 73 -1.39 -5.02 -14.64
C LEU A 73 -0.65 -6.14 -15.38
N CYS A 74 0.20 -6.91 -14.69
CA CYS A 74 0.80 -8.12 -15.26
C CYS A 74 -0.27 -9.16 -15.58
N TYR A 75 -1.19 -9.42 -14.65
CA TYR A 75 -2.30 -10.34 -14.86
C TYR A 75 -3.27 -9.86 -15.94
N ASP A 76 -3.60 -8.57 -15.98
CA ASP A 76 -4.35 -7.96 -17.09
C ASP A 76 -3.67 -8.23 -18.44
N ALA A 77 -2.35 -8.00 -18.54
CA ALA A 77 -1.62 -8.24 -19.78
C ALA A 77 -1.63 -9.71 -20.22
N ILE A 78 -1.57 -10.64 -19.27
CA ILE A 78 -1.67 -12.09 -19.53
C ILE A 78 -3.08 -12.46 -20.00
N ARG A 79 -4.12 -12.02 -19.27
CA ARG A 79 -5.53 -12.30 -19.61
C ARG A 79 -5.89 -11.76 -20.98
N ASP A 80 -5.42 -10.56 -21.30
CA ASP A 80 -5.68 -9.90 -22.58
C ASP A 80 -4.86 -10.50 -23.74
N GLY A 81 -3.98 -11.48 -23.48
CA GLY A 81 -3.12 -12.12 -24.48
C GLY A 81 -2.00 -11.22 -25.01
N ARG A 82 -1.68 -10.14 -24.31
CA ARG A 82 -0.58 -9.22 -24.69
C ARG A 82 0.79 -9.80 -24.38
N ILE A 83 0.88 -10.61 -23.31
CA ILE A 83 2.05 -11.40 -22.93
C ILE A 83 1.59 -12.80 -22.48
N ASN A 84 2.52 -13.75 -22.41
CA ASN A 84 2.27 -15.11 -21.93
C ASN A 84 3.21 -15.44 -20.77
N TRP A 85 2.81 -16.41 -19.94
CA TRP A 85 3.59 -16.88 -18.79
C TRP A 85 5.02 -17.32 -19.10
N GLN A 86 5.28 -17.77 -20.33
CA GLN A 86 6.59 -18.29 -20.77
C GLN A 86 7.40 -17.27 -21.58
N ASP A 87 6.87 -16.07 -21.80
CA ASP A 87 7.60 -15.01 -22.48
C ASP A 87 8.84 -14.64 -21.66
N GLN A 88 9.93 -14.37 -22.37
CA GLN A 88 11.20 -14.00 -21.77
C GLN A 88 11.23 -12.50 -21.52
N VAL A 89 11.44 -12.12 -20.27
CA VAL A 89 11.57 -10.73 -19.82
C VAL A 89 13.06 -10.46 -19.66
N THR A 90 13.57 -9.55 -20.48
CA THR A 90 14.99 -9.14 -20.43
C THR A 90 15.17 -8.02 -19.42
N VAL A 91 16.15 -8.18 -18.52
CA VAL A 91 16.48 -7.18 -17.50
C VAL A 91 17.31 -6.06 -18.12
N SER A 92 16.80 -4.83 -18.01
CA SER A 92 17.49 -3.61 -18.47
C SER A 92 18.55 -3.14 -17.46
N GLU A 93 19.39 -2.18 -17.87
CA GLU A 93 20.28 -1.46 -16.94
C GLU A 93 19.51 -0.77 -15.83
N HIS A 94 18.34 -0.18 -16.16
CA HIS A 94 17.49 0.50 -15.17
C HIS A 94 16.95 -0.49 -14.14
N ALA A 95 16.34 -1.60 -14.59
CA ALA A 95 15.83 -2.65 -13.70
C ALA A 95 16.94 -3.25 -12.81
N ALA A 96 18.11 -3.55 -13.37
CA ALA A 96 19.24 -4.07 -12.60
C ALA A 96 19.82 -3.05 -11.61
N SER A 97 19.65 -1.75 -11.87
CA SER A 97 20.13 -0.67 -10.99
C SER A 97 19.24 -0.38 -9.78
N MET A 98 18.08 -1.05 -9.69
CA MET A 98 17.19 -0.89 -8.54
C MET A 98 17.92 -1.19 -7.22
N GLY A 99 17.41 -0.62 -6.13
CA GLY A 99 17.85 -0.93 -4.76
C GLY A 99 16.72 -1.56 -3.95
N GLY A 100 16.94 -1.79 -2.65
CA GLY A 100 15.93 -2.35 -1.75
C GLY A 100 15.80 -3.86 -1.89
N SER A 101 14.58 -4.40 -1.79
CA SER A 101 14.32 -5.83 -2.00
C SER A 101 14.52 -6.19 -3.47
N GLN A 102 15.39 -7.15 -3.76
CA GLN A 102 15.80 -7.54 -5.10
C GLN A 102 16.14 -9.02 -5.16
N VAL A 103 16.17 -9.56 -6.38
CA VAL A 103 16.76 -10.86 -6.68
C VAL A 103 18.11 -10.73 -7.41
N PHE A 104 18.60 -9.50 -7.62
CA PHE A 104 19.93 -9.17 -8.12
C PHE A 104 20.22 -9.71 -9.53
N MET A 105 19.22 -9.64 -10.42
CA MET A 105 19.40 -10.04 -11.81
C MET A 105 20.42 -9.16 -12.53
N GLU A 106 21.24 -9.77 -13.39
CA GLU A 106 22.24 -9.05 -14.20
C GLU A 106 21.61 -8.40 -15.45
N VAL A 107 22.24 -7.35 -15.98
CA VAL A 107 21.81 -6.71 -17.23
C VAL A 107 21.84 -7.71 -18.39
N GLY A 108 20.73 -7.81 -19.11
CA GLY A 108 20.54 -8.74 -20.22
C GLY A 108 20.18 -10.16 -19.79
N GLU A 109 20.12 -10.45 -18.49
CA GLU A 109 19.54 -11.69 -17.97
C GLU A 109 18.06 -11.78 -18.39
N GLN A 110 17.59 -13.01 -18.64
CA GLN A 110 16.20 -13.27 -18.99
C GLN A 110 15.57 -14.22 -17.99
N GLN A 111 14.36 -13.88 -17.55
CA GLN A 111 13.50 -14.76 -16.75
C GLN A 111 12.13 -14.85 -17.42
N THR A 112 11.42 -15.94 -17.16
CA THR A 112 10.03 -16.06 -17.63
C THR A 112 9.13 -15.04 -16.92
N VAL A 113 8.05 -14.61 -17.56
CA VAL A 113 6.98 -13.81 -16.89
C VAL A 113 6.52 -14.48 -15.60
N LYS A 114 6.39 -15.82 -15.60
CA LYS A 114 6.05 -16.60 -14.41
C LYS A 114 7.06 -16.40 -13.27
N ASP A 115 8.35 -16.50 -13.55
CA ASP A 115 9.39 -16.33 -12.53
C ASP A 115 9.49 -14.88 -12.06
N MET A 116 9.31 -13.91 -12.96
CA MET A 116 9.23 -12.48 -12.60
C MET A 116 8.07 -12.21 -11.63
N ILE A 117 6.88 -12.74 -11.89
CA ILE A 117 5.73 -12.62 -10.98
C ILE A 117 6.01 -13.29 -9.63
N LYS A 118 6.69 -14.43 -9.61
CA LYS A 118 7.16 -15.06 -8.36
C LYS A 118 8.10 -14.14 -7.59
N CYS A 119 9.10 -13.55 -8.24
CA CYS A 119 10.04 -12.63 -7.61
C CYS A 119 9.34 -11.40 -7.00
N ILE A 120 8.36 -10.84 -7.71
CA ILE A 120 7.55 -9.71 -7.23
C ILE A 120 6.70 -10.12 -6.03
N SER A 121 6.00 -11.25 -6.11
CA SER A 121 5.01 -11.66 -5.10
C SER A 121 5.65 -12.22 -3.83
N ILE A 122 6.74 -12.98 -3.94
CA ILE A 122 7.36 -13.69 -2.82
C ILE A 122 8.46 -12.83 -2.20
N ALA A 123 9.40 -12.33 -3.01
CA ALA A 123 10.56 -11.57 -2.52
C ALA A 123 10.36 -10.04 -2.55
N SER A 124 9.20 -9.53 -3.00
CA SER A 124 8.96 -8.10 -3.23
C SER A 124 10.02 -7.44 -4.12
N ALA A 125 10.54 -8.19 -5.09
CA ALA A 125 11.71 -7.81 -5.87
C ALA A 125 11.45 -6.58 -6.77
N ASN A 126 12.25 -5.52 -6.59
CA ASN A 126 12.11 -4.25 -7.30
C ASN A 126 12.61 -4.33 -8.74
N ASP A 127 13.72 -5.02 -8.96
CA ASP A 127 14.29 -5.31 -10.28
C ASP A 127 13.28 -6.06 -11.17
N ALA A 128 12.62 -7.09 -10.64
CA ALA A 128 11.57 -7.82 -11.36
C ALA A 128 10.35 -6.93 -11.67
N ALA A 129 9.91 -6.09 -10.72
CA ALA A 129 8.79 -5.18 -10.93
C ALA A 129 9.05 -4.17 -12.06
N VAL A 130 10.25 -3.59 -12.09
CA VAL A 130 10.65 -2.64 -13.13
C VAL A 130 10.83 -3.33 -14.47
N ALA A 131 11.47 -4.50 -14.51
CA ALA A 131 11.63 -5.27 -15.75
C ALA A 131 10.28 -5.67 -16.37
N MET A 132 9.31 -6.09 -15.55
CA MET A 132 7.94 -6.37 -16.01
C MET A 132 7.24 -5.12 -16.53
N ALA A 133 7.41 -3.99 -15.86
CA ALA A 133 6.82 -2.72 -16.27
C ALA A 133 7.32 -2.29 -17.67
N GLU A 134 8.64 -2.36 -17.87
CA GLU A 134 9.28 -2.09 -19.16
C GLU A 134 8.84 -3.07 -20.24
N HIS A 135 8.74 -4.36 -19.92
CA HIS A 135 8.29 -5.38 -20.86
C HIS A 135 6.85 -5.16 -21.34
N ILE A 136 5.94 -4.76 -20.44
CA ILE A 136 4.51 -4.57 -20.75
C ILE A 136 4.24 -3.26 -21.48
N ALA A 137 4.91 -2.16 -21.08
CA ALA A 137 4.58 -0.82 -21.54
C ALA A 137 5.69 -0.16 -22.38
N GLY A 138 6.79 -0.87 -22.64
CA GLY A 138 7.98 -0.36 -23.33
C GLY A 138 8.88 0.54 -22.47
N SER A 139 8.39 1.04 -21.33
CA SER A 139 9.13 1.82 -20.35
C SER A 139 8.42 1.83 -19.00
N GLU A 140 9.15 2.06 -17.90
CA GLU A 140 8.54 2.23 -16.59
C GLU A 140 7.58 3.43 -16.54
N THR A 141 7.92 4.55 -17.20
CA THR A 141 7.04 5.73 -17.26
C THR A 141 5.70 5.40 -17.94
N GLY A 142 5.74 4.70 -19.08
CA GLY A 142 4.52 4.24 -19.75
C GLY A 142 3.71 3.28 -18.88
N PHE A 143 4.38 2.45 -18.07
CA PHE A 143 3.69 1.58 -17.12
C PHE A 143 3.04 2.38 -15.99
N VAL A 144 3.70 3.41 -15.46
CA VAL A 144 3.12 4.32 -14.45
C VAL A 144 1.86 5.01 -14.97
N ASP A 145 1.83 5.38 -16.27
CA ASP A 145 0.61 5.90 -16.89
C ASP A 145 -0.53 4.86 -16.86
N LEU A 146 -0.21 3.58 -17.14
CA LEU A 146 -1.18 2.48 -17.02
C LEU A 146 -1.63 2.27 -15.57
N MET A 147 -0.73 2.37 -14.59
CA MET A 147 -1.06 2.23 -13.17
C MET A 147 -2.05 3.31 -12.73
N ASN A 148 -1.80 4.57 -13.10
CA ASN A 148 -2.69 5.69 -12.75
C ASN A 148 -4.02 5.64 -13.51
N LYS A 149 -4.00 5.15 -14.76
CA LYS A 149 -5.23 4.87 -15.51
C LYS A 149 -6.07 3.81 -14.81
N LYS A 150 -5.46 2.68 -14.43
CA LYS A 150 -6.14 1.60 -13.70
C LYS A 150 -6.65 2.08 -12.33
N ALA A 151 -5.89 2.90 -11.61
CA ALA A 151 -6.34 3.52 -10.37
C ALA A 151 -7.64 4.32 -10.58
N THR A 152 -7.71 5.11 -11.66
CA THR A 152 -8.92 5.86 -12.03
C THR A 152 -10.09 4.93 -12.36
N GLU A 153 -9.85 3.86 -13.13
CA GLU A 153 -10.86 2.84 -13.47
C GLU A 153 -11.44 2.15 -12.23
N LEU A 154 -10.60 1.90 -11.22
CA LEU A 154 -11.00 1.29 -9.95
C LEU A 154 -11.63 2.27 -8.95
N GLY A 155 -11.64 3.57 -9.27
CA GLY A 155 -12.15 4.62 -8.39
C GLY A 155 -11.23 4.97 -7.22
N MET A 156 -9.92 4.71 -7.35
CA MET A 156 -8.90 5.04 -6.36
C MET A 156 -8.57 6.54 -6.41
N LYS A 157 -9.22 7.33 -5.55
CA LYS A 157 -9.20 8.81 -5.61
C LYS A 157 -8.00 9.45 -4.92
N ASP A 158 -7.36 8.71 -4.03
CA ASP A 158 -6.30 9.20 -3.13
C ASP A 158 -4.94 8.59 -3.50
N THR A 159 -4.82 8.07 -4.72
CA THR A 159 -3.66 7.32 -5.21
C THR A 159 -2.97 8.02 -6.37
N VAL A 160 -1.64 8.12 -6.29
CA VAL A 160 -0.77 8.53 -7.39
C VAL A 160 0.46 7.62 -7.42
N PHE A 161 0.57 6.82 -8.49
CA PHE A 161 1.76 6.03 -8.77
C PHE A 161 2.83 6.85 -9.49
N LYS A 162 4.10 6.58 -9.18
CA LYS A 162 5.29 7.29 -9.71
C LYS A 162 6.40 6.35 -10.18
N ASN A 163 6.36 5.10 -9.76
CA ASN A 163 7.23 4.00 -10.20
C ASN A 163 6.48 2.67 -10.01
N ALA A 164 7.03 1.59 -10.54
CA ALA A 164 6.40 0.26 -10.53
C ALA A 164 6.71 -0.56 -9.27
N CYS A 165 7.70 -0.16 -8.47
CA CYS A 165 8.26 -0.99 -7.40
C CYS A 165 7.97 -0.47 -5.98
N GLY A 166 7.55 0.79 -5.82
CA GLY A 166 7.27 1.39 -4.51
C GLY A 166 8.48 2.06 -3.86
N LEU A 167 9.58 2.29 -4.59
CA LEU A 167 10.70 3.08 -4.07
C LEU A 167 10.26 4.50 -3.73
N ASN A 168 10.83 5.08 -2.68
CA ASN A 168 10.39 6.36 -2.15
C ASN A 168 10.62 7.50 -3.16
N ILE A 169 9.56 8.18 -3.53
CA ILE A 169 9.57 9.38 -4.36
C ILE A 169 8.42 10.28 -3.91
N GLU A 170 8.66 11.60 -3.92
CA GLU A 170 7.67 12.58 -3.50
C GLU A 170 6.37 12.45 -4.31
N GLY A 171 5.24 12.45 -3.60
CA GLY A 171 3.92 12.29 -4.22
C GLY A 171 3.58 10.87 -4.67
N HIS A 172 4.38 9.85 -4.33
CA HIS A 172 4.00 8.44 -4.49
C HIS A 172 3.20 7.95 -3.30
N VAL A 173 1.88 8.05 -3.41
CA VAL A 173 0.95 7.93 -2.28
C VAL A 173 -0.28 7.12 -2.65
N SER A 174 -0.94 6.60 -1.64
CA SER A 174 -2.24 5.93 -1.71
C SER A 174 -2.98 6.11 -0.37
N SER A 175 -4.22 5.66 -0.32
CA SER A 175 -4.98 5.48 0.92
C SER A 175 -5.18 4.00 1.26
N ALA A 176 -5.55 3.68 2.50
CA ALA A 176 -5.86 2.30 2.88
C ALA A 176 -7.09 1.76 2.11
N TYR A 177 -8.07 2.62 1.86
CA TYR A 177 -9.25 2.28 1.06
C TYR A 177 -8.87 1.94 -0.37
N ASP A 178 -8.04 2.76 -1.02
CA ASP A 178 -7.60 2.52 -2.39
C ASP A 178 -6.77 1.24 -2.51
N VAL A 179 -5.90 0.96 -1.52
CA VAL A 179 -5.18 -0.32 -1.45
C VAL A 179 -6.16 -1.49 -1.40
N ALA A 180 -7.24 -1.39 -0.61
CA ALA A 180 -8.26 -2.43 -0.55
C ALA A 180 -8.99 -2.60 -1.89
N LEU A 181 -9.25 -1.51 -2.63
CA LEU A 181 -9.87 -1.58 -3.97
C LEU A 181 -9.01 -2.36 -4.96
N MET A 182 -7.72 -2.02 -5.11
CA MET A 182 -6.84 -2.75 -6.03
C MET A 182 -6.56 -4.19 -5.59
N SER A 183 -6.48 -4.44 -4.28
CA SER A 183 -6.30 -5.80 -3.75
C SER A 183 -7.53 -6.66 -4.02
N ARG A 184 -8.73 -6.09 -3.82
CA ARG A 184 -9.99 -6.74 -4.14
C ARG A 184 -10.12 -7.03 -5.63
N ALA A 185 -9.75 -6.09 -6.51
CA ALA A 185 -9.74 -6.30 -7.96
C ALA A 185 -8.82 -7.46 -8.34
N LEU A 186 -7.57 -7.44 -7.86
CA LEU A 186 -6.59 -8.50 -8.10
C LEU A 186 -7.11 -9.88 -7.65
N MET A 187 -7.66 -9.98 -6.45
CA MET A 187 -8.14 -11.27 -5.92
C MET A 187 -9.41 -11.80 -6.59
N LEU A 188 -10.35 -10.92 -6.99
CA LEU A 188 -11.59 -11.33 -7.64
C LEU A 188 -11.39 -11.68 -9.11
N GLU A 189 -10.53 -10.94 -9.82
CA GLU A 189 -10.27 -11.18 -11.24
C GLU A 189 -9.25 -12.31 -11.46
N TYR A 190 -8.29 -12.47 -10.53
CA TYR A 190 -7.15 -13.39 -10.65
C TYR A 190 -6.93 -14.20 -9.38
N PRO A 191 -7.86 -15.10 -9.01
CA PRO A 191 -7.75 -15.89 -7.78
C PRO A 191 -6.47 -16.73 -7.69
N GLU A 192 -5.83 -17.06 -8.80
CA GLU A 192 -4.54 -17.75 -8.88
C GLU A 192 -3.38 -16.98 -8.24
N VAL A 193 -3.50 -15.65 -8.05
CA VAL A 193 -2.50 -14.85 -7.33
C VAL A 193 -2.27 -15.36 -5.90
N SER A 194 -3.28 -16.02 -5.32
CA SER A 194 -3.19 -16.64 -4.00
C SER A 194 -2.09 -17.69 -3.92
N VAL A 195 -1.74 -18.35 -5.03
CA VAL A 195 -0.66 -19.33 -5.07
C VAL A 195 0.66 -18.67 -4.69
N THR A 196 1.03 -17.57 -5.34
CA THR A 196 2.29 -16.89 -5.04
C THR A 196 2.20 -16.08 -3.75
N SER A 197 1.07 -15.45 -3.44
CA SER A 197 0.93 -14.60 -2.24
C SER A 197 0.84 -15.38 -0.92
N THR A 198 0.63 -16.69 -0.97
CA THR A 198 0.65 -17.59 0.21
C THR A 198 1.86 -18.53 0.23
N THR A 199 2.72 -18.47 -0.80
CA THR A 199 3.96 -19.23 -0.85
C THR A 199 4.97 -18.61 0.11
N TRP A 200 5.49 -19.41 1.03
CA TRP A 200 6.47 -18.97 2.01
C TRP A 200 7.89 -18.84 1.42
N MET A 201 8.30 -19.82 0.63
CA MET A 201 9.62 -19.89 0.00
C MET A 201 9.51 -20.55 -1.37
N ASP A 202 10.30 -20.09 -2.31
CA ASP A 202 10.47 -20.69 -3.63
C ASP A 202 11.87 -20.35 -4.15
N THR A 203 12.23 -20.78 -5.36
CA THR A 203 13.51 -20.44 -5.99
C THR A 203 13.32 -20.00 -7.45
N ILE A 204 14.31 -19.28 -7.96
CA ILE A 204 14.52 -19.07 -9.40
C ILE A 204 15.96 -19.47 -9.75
N VAL A 205 16.23 -19.61 -11.04
CA VAL A 205 17.59 -19.87 -11.53
C VAL A 205 18.07 -18.66 -12.31
N HIS A 206 19.10 -17.98 -11.80
CA HIS A 206 19.81 -16.98 -12.58
C HIS A 206 20.57 -17.64 -13.71
N LYS A 207 20.45 -17.08 -14.91
CA LYS A 207 21.17 -17.55 -16.11
C LYS A 207 22.01 -16.41 -16.65
N THR A 208 23.28 -16.37 -16.26
CA THR A 208 24.19 -15.30 -16.63
C THR A 208 25.31 -15.83 -17.53
N ARG A 209 26.19 -14.92 -17.98
CA ARG A 209 27.40 -15.32 -18.72
C ARG A 209 28.36 -16.19 -17.89
N LYS A 210 28.22 -16.18 -16.57
CA LYS A 210 29.06 -16.96 -15.63
C LYS A 210 28.51 -18.37 -15.37
N GLY A 211 27.30 -18.67 -15.83
CA GLY A 211 26.63 -19.96 -15.63
C GLY A 211 25.25 -19.81 -15.00
N GLU A 212 24.72 -20.93 -14.52
CA GLU A 212 23.43 -20.99 -13.82
C GLU A 212 23.63 -21.07 -12.30
N SER A 213 22.83 -20.32 -11.54
CA SER A 213 22.84 -20.38 -10.06
C SER A 213 21.43 -20.22 -9.50
N GLU A 214 21.08 -21.04 -8.52
CA GLU A 214 19.80 -20.94 -7.82
C GLU A 214 19.78 -19.75 -6.85
N PHE A 215 18.64 -19.06 -6.77
CA PHE A 215 18.39 -17.97 -5.82
C PHE A 215 17.08 -18.21 -5.07
N GLY A 216 17.12 -18.08 -3.74
CA GLY A 216 15.97 -18.27 -2.87
C GLY A 216 15.09 -17.03 -2.79
N LEU A 217 13.78 -17.22 -2.92
CA LEU A 217 12.75 -16.21 -2.68
C LEU A 217 12.19 -16.43 -1.27
N THR A 218 12.13 -15.36 -0.48
CA THR A 218 11.66 -15.34 0.91
C THR A 218 10.93 -14.05 1.23
#